data_AF-A0A8R2NTC0-F1
#
_entry.id   AF-A0A8R2NTC0-F1
#
_cell.length_a   1.000
_cell.length_b   1.000
_cell.length_c   1.000
_cell.angle_alpha   90.00
_cell.angle_beta   90.00
_cell.angle_gamma   90.00
#
_symmetry.space_group_name_H-M   'P 1'
#
loop_
_entity.id
_entity.type
_entity.pdbx_description
1 polymer ?
#
loop_
_entity_poly.entity_id
_entity_poly.type
_entity_poly.pdbx_seq_one_letter_code
_entity_poly.pdbx_strand_id
1 'polypeptide(L)'
;MTKEDYDKKKLLFLQKLNEADRTEIEICTRDQSNNSLWYKERRLRITASNFGTICKMRPYTSCKKKIHSLLYAPNPKTKQLTYGNVMESKGRKKFEEMYNVNVQTCGLIIDSDLPYLAASPDGLVGENAIIEIKCPYNARNSESLIGSFQQ
;
A
#
# COMPACT_ATOMS: atom_id res chain seq x y z
N MET A 1 -7.92 30.51 7.51
CA MET A 1 -6.60 30.24 6.90
C MET A 1 -6.61 30.95 5.57
N THR A 2 -5.71 31.91 5.37
CA THR A 2 -5.60 32.61 4.10
C THR A 2 -5.02 31.67 3.04
N LYS A 3 -5.12 32.05 1.76
CA LYS A 3 -4.48 31.29 0.68
C LYS A 3 -2.96 31.24 0.85
N GLU A 4 -2.35 32.35 1.26
CA GLU A 4 -0.92 32.46 1.54
C GLU A 4 -0.48 31.55 2.69
N ASP A 5 -1.25 31.51 3.79
CA ASP A 5 -0.98 30.60 4.90
C ASP A 5 -0.99 29.14 4.44
N TYR A 6 -1.93 28.78 3.57
CA TYR A 6 -2.06 27.44 3.02
C TYR A 6 -0.86 27.09 2.14
N ASP A 7 -0.49 27.96 1.20
CA ASP A 7 0.61 27.74 0.27
C ASP A 7 1.95 27.61 1.01
N LYS A 8 2.17 28.44 2.03
CA LYS A 8 3.35 28.34 2.91
C LYS A 8 3.41 27.00 3.65
N LYS A 9 2.28 26.56 4.24
CA LYS A 9 2.21 25.27 4.94
C LYS A 9 2.40 24.09 3.99
N LYS A 10 1.83 24.17 2.79
CA LYS A 10 2.00 23.16 1.72
C LYS A 10 3.47 23.03 1.34
N LEU A 11 4.15 24.15 1.09
CA LEU A 11 5.57 24.14 0.72
C LEU A 11 6.44 23.53 1.83
N LEU A 12 6.25 23.96 3.08
CA LEU A 12 6.98 23.43 4.23
C LEU A 12 6.75 21.92 4.40
N PHE A 13 5.51 21.46 4.20
CA PHE A 13 5.18 20.04 4.25
C PHE A 13 5.92 19.24 3.17
N LEU A 14 5.92 19.72 1.92
CA LEU A 14 6.61 19.06 0.82
C LEU A 14 8.13 19.04 1.01
N GLN A 15 8.72 20.12 1.54
CA GLN A 15 10.14 20.17 1.90
C GLN A 15 10.49 19.10 2.92
N LYS A 16 9.70 18.99 3.99
CA LYS A 16 9.87 17.93 5.00
C LYS A 16 9.80 16.52 4.41
N LEU A 17 8.91 16.28 3.45
CA LEU A 17 8.81 14.97 2.80
C LEU A 17 10.01 14.66 1.90
N ASN A 18 10.61 15.68 1.28
CA ASN A 18 11.83 15.52 0.47
C ASN A 18 13.06 15.23 1.31
N GLU A 19 13.13 15.78 2.52
CA GLU A 19 14.24 15.56 3.46
C GLU A 19 14.19 14.19 4.15
N ALA A 20 13.10 13.45 4.01
CA ALA A 20 12.94 12.13 4.63
C ALA A 20 13.90 11.11 4.01
N ASP A 21 14.60 10.35 4.87
CA ASP A 21 15.44 9.23 4.44
C ASP A 21 14.56 8.07 3.96
N ARG A 22 14.44 7.95 2.63
CA ARG A 22 13.56 6.98 1.97
C ARG A 22 14.04 5.54 2.18
N THR A 23 15.36 5.34 2.17
CA THR A 23 15.98 4.02 2.31
C THR A 23 15.80 3.52 3.74
N GLU A 24 16.04 4.38 4.73
CA GLU A 24 15.81 4.04 6.14
C GLU A 24 14.33 3.75 6.40
N ILE A 25 13.42 4.56 5.84
CA ILE A 25 11.98 4.31 5.96
C ILE A 25 11.60 2.96 5.37
N GLU A 26 12.09 2.61 4.17
CA GLU A 26 11.82 1.30 3.56
C GLU A 26 12.29 0.18 4.49
N ILE A 27 13.55 0.21 4.91
CA ILE A 27 14.18 -0.83 5.75
C ILE A 27 13.43 -0.99 7.07
N CYS A 28 13.22 0.11 7.80
CA CYS A 28 12.53 0.07 9.09
C CYS A 28 11.10 -0.44 8.94
N THR A 29 10.45 -0.25 7.79
CA THR A 29 9.03 -0.57 7.61
C THR A 29 8.77 -1.87 6.86
N ARG A 30 9.79 -2.73 6.68
CA ARG A 30 9.65 -4.07 6.04
C ARG A 30 8.67 -5.01 6.72
N ASP A 31 8.42 -4.83 8.03
CA ASP A 31 7.40 -5.57 8.77
C ASP A 31 5.96 -5.05 8.51
N GLN A 32 5.82 -4.04 7.65
CA GLN A 32 4.58 -3.48 7.14
C GLN A 32 3.50 -3.29 8.22
N SER A 33 2.41 -4.06 8.16
CA SER A 33 1.25 -3.94 9.05
C SER A 33 1.56 -4.22 10.52
N ASN A 34 2.69 -4.88 10.81
CA ASN A 34 3.16 -5.12 12.18
C ASN A 34 4.03 -3.98 12.72
N ASN A 35 4.34 -2.95 11.91
CA ASN A 35 5.12 -1.80 12.32
C ASN A 35 4.27 -0.53 12.42
N SER A 36 4.27 0.10 13.61
CA SER A 36 3.60 1.39 13.84
C SER A 36 4.14 2.53 12.98
N LEU A 37 5.44 2.54 12.65
CA LEU A 37 6.07 3.54 11.78
C LEU A 37 5.49 3.48 10.36
N TRP A 38 5.23 2.27 9.85
CA TRP A 38 4.62 2.08 8.53
C TRP A 38 3.28 2.82 8.42
N TYR A 39 2.43 2.76 9.45
CA TYR A 39 1.18 3.52 9.48
C TYR A 39 1.39 5.03 9.60
N LYS A 40 2.42 5.48 10.34
CA LYS A 40 2.74 6.91 10.48
C LYS A 40 3.17 7.49 9.14
N GLU A 41 4.10 6.85 8.45
CA GLU A 41 4.60 7.30 7.14
C GLU A 41 3.52 7.26 6.06
N ARG A 42 2.63 6.26 6.09
CA ARG A 42 1.48 6.18 5.17
C ARG A 42 0.45 7.28 5.37
N ARG A 43 0.33 7.87 6.57
CA ARG A 43 -0.59 9.02 6.79
C ARG A 43 -0.09 10.31 6.15
N LEU A 44 1.20 10.39 5.87
CA LEU A 44 1.82 11.54 5.23
C LEU A 44 1.73 11.47 3.70
N ARG A 45 1.32 10.32 3.14
CA ARG A 45 1.45 10.01 1.71
C ARG A 45 0.18 9.39 1.13
N ILE A 46 -0.03 9.60 -0.17
CA ILE A 46 -1.03 8.90 -0.95
C ILE A 46 -0.42 7.56 -1.39
N THR A 47 -1.01 6.47 -0.90
CA THR A 47 -0.53 5.12 -1.18
C THR A 47 -1.20 4.49 -2.39
N ALA A 48 -0.51 3.56 -3.08
CA ALA A 48 -1.04 2.85 -4.25
C ALA A 48 -2.45 2.28 -4.05
N SER A 49 -2.72 1.67 -2.89
CA SER A 49 -4.03 1.12 -2.51
C SER A 49 -5.16 2.17 -2.48
N ASN A 50 -4.82 3.45 -2.29
CA ASN A 50 -5.76 4.56 -2.24
C ASN A 50 -5.75 5.41 -3.52
N PHE A 51 -4.68 5.35 -4.32
CA PHE A 51 -4.46 6.22 -5.47
C PHE A 51 -5.61 6.13 -6.49
N GLY A 52 -6.03 4.91 -6.84
CA GLY A 52 -7.16 4.71 -7.76
C GLY A 52 -8.48 5.32 -7.27
N THR A 53 -8.70 5.39 -5.96
CA THR A 53 -9.88 6.04 -5.39
C THR A 53 -9.84 7.56 -5.56
N ILE A 54 -8.65 8.15 -5.50
CA ILE A 54 -8.42 9.59 -5.68
C ILE A 54 -8.59 9.96 -7.14
N CYS A 55 -7.99 9.20 -8.07
CA CYS A 55 -8.12 9.43 -9.51
C CYS A 55 -9.58 9.35 -10.00
N LYS A 56 -10.41 8.51 -9.36
CA LYS A 56 -11.82 8.32 -9.72
C LYS A 56 -12.77 9.27 -8.97
N MET A 57 -12.26 10.28 -8.27
CA MET A 57 -13.11 11.23 -7.56
C MET A 57 -13.95 12.05 -8.54
N ARG A 58 -15.26 12.10 -8.28
CA ARG A 58 -16.18 12.97 -9.05
C ARG A 58 -15.97 14.43 -8.64
N PRO A 59 -16.21 15.41 -9.52
CA PRO A 59 -15.99 16.84 -9.21
C PRO A 59 -16.73 17.36 -7.96
N TYR A 60 -17.91 16.79 -7.67
CA TYR A 60 -18.72 17.13 -6.50
C TYR A 60 -18.40 16.29 -5.25
N THR A 61 -17.43 15.37 -5.33
CA THR A 61 -16.97 14.62 -4.16
C THR A 61 -16.17 15.54 -3.25
N SER A 62 -16.62 15.71 -2.01
CA SER A 62 -15.89 16.54 -1.05
C SER A 62 -14.48 16.00 -0.79
N CYS A 63 -13.47 16.78 -1.18
CA CYS A 63 -12.06 16.49 -0.89
C CYS A 63 -11.83 16.33 0.63
N LYS A 64 -12.40 17.24 1.44
CA LYS A 64 -12.32 17.17 2.91
C LYS A 64 -12.81 15.84 3.47
N LYS A 65 -13.99 15.35 3.04
CA LYS A 65 -14.52 14.06 3.49
C LYS A 65 -13.63 12.90 3.04
N LYS A 66 -13.09 12.96 1.81
CA LYS A 66 -12.19 11.92 1.29
C LYS A 66 -10.89 11.86 2.11
N ILE A 67 -10.23 12.98 2.34
CA ILE A 67 -9.01 13.05 3.14
C ILE A 67 -9.27 12.55 4.57
N HIS A 68 -10.38 12.96 5.19
CA HIS A 68 -10.75 12.47 6.52
C HIS A 68 -10.91 10.94 6.55
N SER A 69 -11.56 10.37 5.53
CA SER A 69 -11.69 8.91 5.40
C SER A 69 -10.33 8.24 5.21
N LEU A 70 -9.42 8.80 4.40
CA LEU A 70 -8.10 8.23 4.16
C LEU A 70 -7.23 8.22 5.43
N LEU A 71 -7.34 9.25 6.26
CA LEU A 71 -6.56 9.38 7.49
C LEU A 71 -7.15 8.60 8.66
N TYR A 72 -8.47 8.51 8.78
CA TYR A 72 -9.12 8.03 10.01
C TYR A 72 -10.05 6.83 9.81
N ALA A 73 -10.10 6.25 8.61
CA ALA A 73 -10.87 5.02 8.40
C ALA A 73 -10.38 3.92 9.36
N PRO A 74 -11.32 3.18 9.99
CA PRO A 74 -10.96 2.03 10.79
C PRO A 74 -10.35 0.95 9.90
N ASN A 75 -9.41 0.18 10.44
CA ASN A 75 -8.90 -1.01 9.79
C ASN A 75 -9.89 -2.17 10.01
N PRO A 76 -10.65 -2.59 8.99
CA PRO A 76 -11.62 -3.66 9.17
C PRO A 76 -10.90 -4.98 9.46
N LYS A 77 -11.41 -5.74 10.44
CA LYS A 77 -10.96 -7.11 10.71
C LYS A 77 -12.03 -8.07 10.21
N THR A 78 -11.83 -8.62 9.01
CA THR A 78 -12.73 -9.61 8.42
C THR A 78 -12.02 -10.94 8.23
N LYS A 79 -12.77 -12.04 8.19
CA LYS A 79 -12.20 -13.38 7.94
C LYS A 79 -11.44 -13.44 6.61
N GLN A 80 -11.93 -12.71 5.61
CA GLN A 80 -11.32 -12.62 4.28
C GLN A 80 -9.96 -11.92 4.31
N LEU A 81 -9.84 -10.81 5.04
CA LEU A 81 -8.57 -10.10 5.19
C LEU A 81 -7.56 -10.92 6.00
N THR A 82 -7.99 -11.52 7.11
CA THR A 82 -7.14 -12.40 7.92
C THR A 82 -6.61 -13.57 7.08
N TYR A 83 -7.49 -14.22 6.29
CA TYR A 83 -7.09 -15.30 5.39
C TYR A 83 -6.08 -14.82 4.35
N GLY A 84 -6.33 -13.68 3.70
CA GLY A 84 -5.41 -13.09 2.73
C GLY A 84 -4.00 -12.90 3.32
N ASN A 85 -3.91 -12.24 4.47
CA ASN A 85 -2.64 -11.97 5.14
C ASN A 85 -1.88 -13.26 5.51
N VAL A 86 -2.59 -14.29 5.99
CA VAL A 86 -1.97 -15.58 6.35
C VAL A 86 -1.48 -16.33 5.11
N MET A 87 -2.22 -16.26 4.00
CA MET A 87 -1.93 -17.00 2.79
C MET A 87 -0.92 -16.33 1.87
N GLU A 88 -0.71 -15.02 2.00
CA GLU A 88 0.23 -14.25 1.18
C GLU A 88 1.64 -14.86 1.19
N SER A 89 2.17 -15.20 2.38
CA SER A 89 3.48 -15.83 2.51
C SER A 89 3.58 -17.18 1.78
N LYS A 90 2.49 -17.96 1.78
CA LYS A 90 2.42 -19.23 1.03
C LYS A 90 2.35 -18.99 -0.47
N GLY A 91 1.58 -18.00 -0.91
CA GLY A 91 1.49 -17.59 -2.32
C GLY A 91 2.84 -17.14 -2.85
N ARG A 92 3.58 -16.33 -2.06
CA ARG A 92 4.94 -15.88 -2.37
C ARG A 92 5.88 -17.06 -2.56
N LYS A 93 5.95 -17.96 -1.57
CA LYS A 93 6.81 -19.15 -1.63
C LYS A 93 6.50 -20.02 -2.85
N LYS A 94 5.21 -20.19 -3.17
CA LYS A 94 4.80 -20.98 -4.34
C LYS A 94 5.23 -20.33 -5.66
N PHE A 95 5.18 -19.00 -5.74
CA PHE A 95 5.69 -18.24 -6.88
C PHE A 95 7.21 -18.40 -7.02
N GLU A 96 7.96 -18.26 -5.93
CA GLU A 96 9.42 -18.47 -5.90
C GLU A 96 9.80 -19.86 -6.42
N GLU A 97 9.12 -20.91 -5.93
CA GLU A 97 9.34 -22.30 -6.36
C GLU A 97 9.00 -22.53 -7.84
N MET A 98 7.89 -21.97 -8.32
CA MET A 98 7.38 -22.19 -9.68
C MET A 98 8.28 -21.54 -10.74
N TYR A 99 8.78 -20.34 -10.46
CA TYR A 99 9.58 -19.58 -11.41
C TYR A 99 11.09 -19.63 -11.12
N ASN A 100 11.49 -20.32 -10.06
CA ASN A 100 12.87 -20.40 -9.58
C ASN A 100 13.51 -19.00 -9.40
N VAL A 101 12.77 -18.11 -8.74
CA VAL A 101 13.20 -16.74 -8.43
C VAL A 101 13.18 -16.50 -6.93
N ASN A 102 13.97 -15.52 -6.48
CA ASN A 102 13.86 -15.00 -5.12
C ASN A 102 12.94 -13.78 -5.11
N VAL A 103 11.95 -13.77 -4.20
CA VAL A 103 11.08 -12.63 -3.96
C VAL A 103 11.50 -11.95 -2.65
N GLN A 104 11.99 -10.72 -2.76
CA GLN A 104 12.37 -9.92 -1.61
C GLN A 104 11.15 -9.23 -1.01
N THR A 105 11.01 -9.29 0.32
CA THR A 105 10.03 -8.44 1.02
C THR A 105 10.51 -6.99 1.00
N CYS A 106 9.56 -6.06 1.04
CA CYS A 106 9.85 -4.64 1.09
C CYS A 106 8.92 -3.91 2.06
N GLY A 107 9.40 -2.77 2.56
CA GLY A 107 8.63 -1.86 3.38
C GLY A 107 7.85 -0.86 2.56
N LEU A 108 7.78 0.38 3.04
CA LEU A 108 7.17 1.48 2.32
C LEU A 108 8.21 2.13 1.40
N ILE A 109 8.03 1.93 0.10
CA ILE A 109 8.81 2.57 -0.96
C ILE A 109 8.18 3.93 -1.27
N ILE A 110 8.98 4.98 -1.16
CA ILE A 110 8.56 6.37 -1.43
C ILE A 110 9.03 6.77 -2.82
N ASP A 111 8.16 7.40 -3.60
CA ASP A 111 8.47 7.87 -4.94
C ASP A 111 9.59 8.94 -4.92
N SER A 112 10.51 8.86 -5.87
CA SER A 112 11.72 9.68 -5.85
C SER A 112 11.46 11.14 -6.19
N ASP A 113 10.46 11.40 -7.01
CA ASP A 113 10.17 12.69 -7.62
C ASP A 113 8.98 13.34 -6.91
N LEU A 114 8.03 12.51 -6.48
CA LEU A 114 6.78 12.89 -5.83
C LEU A 114 6.72 12.25 -4.44
N PRO A 115 7.45 12.78 -3.43
CA PRO A 115 7.63 12.12 -2.12
C PRO A 115 6.33 11.97 -1.29
N TYR A 116 5.24 12.58 -1.75
CA TYR A 116 3.90 12.38 -1.22
C TYR A 116 3.21 11.12 -1.80
N LEU A 117 3.84 10.39 -2.71
CA LEU A 117 3.40 9.09 -3.23
C LEU A 117 4.25 7.97 -2.61
N ALA A 118 3.61 6.83 -2.34
CA ALA A 118 4.31 5.65 -1.83
C ALA A 118 3.56 4.34 -2.16
N ALA A 119 4.28 3.22 -2.12
CA ALA A 119 3.73 1.88 -2.25
C ALA A 119 4.45 0.89 -1.34
N SER A 120 3.78 -0.21 -0.98
CA SER A 120 4.41 -1.40 -0.40
C SER A 120 3.95 -2.59 -1.22
N PRO A 121 4.67 -2.96 -2.29
CA PRO A 121 4.42 -4.19 -3.03
C PRO A 121 4.49 -5.43 -2.12
N ASP A 122 3.83 -6.52 -2.53
CA ASP A 122 3.88 -7.79 -1.80
C ASP A 122 5.24 -8.49 -1.93
N GLY A 123 6.01 -8.10 -2.95
CA GLY A 123 7.42 -8.49 -3.10
C GLY A 123 8.09 -7.89 -4.33
N LEU A 124 9.41 -7.82 -4.28
CA LEU A 124 10.29 -7.39 -5.37
C LEU A 124 10.99 -8.61 -5.99
N VAL A 125 11.11 -8.64 -7.30
CA VAL A 125 11.74 -9.74 -8.05
C VAL A 125 12.81 -9.18 -8.97
N GLY A 126 14.07 -9.52 -8.69
CA GLY A 126 15.21 -8.93 -9.38
C GLY A 126 15.20 -7.41 -9.27
N GLU A 127 15.59 -6.73 -10.34
CA GLU A 127 15.74 -5.26 -10.34
C GLU A 127 14.49 -4.51 -10.86
N ASN A 128 13.66 -5.17 -11.66
CA ASN A 128 12.65 -4.49 -12.50
C ASN A 128 11.24 -5.08 -12.42
N ALA A 129 10.98 -5.99 -11.47
CA ALA A 129 9.66 -6.61 -11.32
C ALA A 129 9.18 -6.59 -9.88
N ILE A 130 7.85 -6.54 -9.74
CA ILE A 130 7.15 -6.65 -8.47
C ILE A 130 6.07 -7.72 -8.59
N ILE A 131 5.61 -8.23 -7.45
CA ILE A 131 4.44 -9.10 -7.40
C ILE A 131 3.35 -8.48 -6.54
N GLU A 132 2.10 -8.79 -6.90
CA GLU A 132 0.89 -8.51 -6.14
C GLU A 132 0.14 -9.84 -5.97
N ILE A 133 0.06 -10.32 -4.73
CA ILE A 133 -0.52 -11.61 -4.38
C ILE A 133 -1.97 -11.38 -3.93
N LYS A 134 -2.88 -12.18 -4.48
CA LYS A 134 -4.29 -12.19 -4.06
C LYS A 134 -4.73 -13.60 -3.71
N CYS A 135 -5.17 -13.77 -2.46
CA CYS A 135 -5.70 -15.03 -1.95
C CYS A 135 -7.19 -14.85 -1.58
N PRO A 136 -8.12 -14.94 -2.55
CA PRO A 136 -9.54 -14.72 -2.30
C PRO A 136 -10.13 -15.84 -1.43
N TYR A 137 -10.69 -15.47 -0.27
CA TYR A 137 -11.28 -16.41 0.69
C TYR A 137 -12.38 -17.31 0.10
N ASN A 138 -13.15 -16.80 -0.87
CA ASN A 138 -14.22 -17.57 -1.50
C ASN A 138 -13.67 -18.72 -2.35
N ALA A 139 -12.46 -18.59 -2.90
CA ALA A 139 -11.79 -19.62 -3.68
C ALA A 139 -10.94 -20.60 -2.85
N ARG A 140 -10.98 -20.51 -1.51
CA ARG A 140 -10.07 -21.27 -0.63
C ARG A 140 -10.16 -22.80 -0.77
N ASN A 141 -11.30 -23.30 -1.25
CA ASN A 141 -11.58 -24.73 -1.46
C ASN A 141 -11.68 -25.08 -2.95
N SER A 142 -11.39 -24.15 -3.84
CA SER A 142 -11.54 -24.34 -5.27
C SER A 142 -10.22 -24.77 -5.88
N GLU A 143 -10.25 -25.78 -6.75
CA GLU A 143 -9.07 -26.25 -7.50
C GLU A 143 -8.70 -25.30 -8.65
N SER A 144 -9.62 -24.40 -9.03
CA SER A 144 -9.39 -23.35 -10.01
C SER A 144 -10.13 -22.07 -9.65
N LEU A 145 -9.61 -20.93 -10.12
CA LEU A 145 -10.29 -19.63 -9.99
C LEU A 145 -11.67 -19.64 -10.67
N ILE A 146 -11.82 -20.32 -11.80
CA ILE A 146 -13.09 -20.41 -12.53
C ILE A 146 -14.14 -21.16 -11.68
N GLY A 147 -13.76 -22.29 -11.08
CA GLY A 147 -14.63 -23.05 -10.18
C GLY A 147 -15.01 -22.31 -8.90
N SER A 148 -14.27 -21.26 -8.53
CA SER A 148 -14.57 -20.42 -7.36
C SER A 148 -15.66 -19.37 -7.58
N PHE A 149 -15.95 -19.01 -8.84
CA PHE A 149 -17.02 -18.06 -9.18
C PHE A 149 -18.38 -18.74 -9.36
N GLN A 150 -18.44 -20.07 -9.28
CA GLN A 150 -19.64 -20.89 -9.50
C GLN A 150 -20.26 -21.43 -8.19
N GLN A 151 -19.71 -21.08 -7.02
CA GLN A 151 -20.19 -21.49 -5.69
C GLN A 151 -20.92 -20.37 -4.95
#